data_AF-A0A2X3BBD1-F1
#
_entry.id   AF-A0A2X3BBD1-F1
#
_cell.length_a   1.000
_cell.length_b   1.000
_cell.length_c   1.000
_cell.angle_alpha   90.00
_cell.angle_beta   90.00
_cell.angle_gamma   90.00
#
_symmetry.space_group_name_H-M   'P 1'
#
loop_
_entity.id
_entity.type
_entity.pdbx_description
1 polymer ?
#
loop_
_entity_poly.entity_id
_entity_poly.type
_entity_poly.pdbx_seq_one_letter_code
_entity_poly.pdbx_strand_id
1 'polypeptide(L)'
;MTKFLIMACSAYMCYAGAICDFKIKSAQEGLEAFQASPKKDIQKIQKAKEELESLRKNCKDEEILQEVEENIKATKARLDLANHKLKEAYQSQDNHQIFQAKLQYKIAESEYISAKQEQLRFRDLLK
;
A
#
# COMPACT_ATOMS: atom_id res chain seq x y z
N MET A 1 -17.61 22.38 50.12
CA MET A 1 -17.81 21.27 49.16
C MET A 1 -18.17 21.87 47.83
N THR A 2 -17.29 21.76 46.83
CA THR A 2 -17.65 21.87 45.41
C THR A 2 -16.46 21.30 44.62
N LYS A 3 -16.56 20.02 44.29
CA LYS A 3 -15.62 19.33 43.40
C LYS A 3 -15.90 19.83 41.98
N PHE A 4 -15.04 20.68 41.44
CA PHE A 4 -14.97 20.90 39.99
C PHE A 4 -14.18 19.73 39.39
N LEU A 5 -14.93 18.74 38.93
CA LEU A 5 -14.46 17.66 38.10
C LEU A 5 -15.11 17.89 36.75
N ILE A 6 -14.38 18.39 35.75
CA ILE A 6 -14.75 18.29 34.34
C ILE A 6 -13.47 18.42 33.51
N MET A 7 -13.07 17.25 33.00
CA MET A 7 -12.72 17.04 31.61
C MET A 7 -11.46 17.76 31.13
N ALA A 8 -10.31 17.16 31.45
CA ALA A 8 -9.19 17.14 30.54
C ALA A 8 -9.68 16.53 29.21
N CYS A 9 -10.11 17.38 28.28
CA CYS A 9 -10.03 17.08 26.86
C CYS A 9 -8.54 16.93 26.55
N SER A 10 -8.00 15.74 26.84
CA SER A 10 -6.79 15.26 26.19
C SER A 10 -7.13 15.29 24.70
N ALA A 11 -6.70 16.36 24.05
CA ALA A 11 -6.59 16.42 22.62
C ALA A 11 -5.67 15.26 22.23
N TYR A 12 -6.27 14.09 22.01
CA TYR A 12 -5.85 13.17 20.98
C TYR A 12 -6.03 13.94 19.67
N MET A 13 -5.17 14.94 19.46
CA MET A 13 -4.77 15.29 18.11
C MET A 13 -4.14 13.99 17.63
N CYS A 14 -4.91 13.24 16.84
CA CYS A 14 -4.41 12.17 16.01
C CYS A 14 -3.35 12.83 15.13
N TYR A 15 -2.12 12.90 15.62
CA TYR A 15 -0.95 13.12 14.80
C TYR A 15 -0.88 11.86 13.94
N ALA A 16 -1.63 11.86 12.83
CA ALA A 16 -1.34 11.01 11.71
C ALA A 16 0.15 11.19 11.45
N GLY A 17 0.91 10.09 11.51
CA GLY A 17 2.34 10.17 11.24
C GLY A 17 2.58 10.56 9.77
N ALA A 18 3.83 10.85 9.43
CA ALA A 18 4.18 11.34 8.10
C ALA A 18 3.72 10.39 6.97
N ILE A 19 3.59 9.09 7.25
CA ILE A 19 3.10 8.09 6.29
C ILE A 19 1.58 8.22 6.10
N CYS A 20 0.82 8.35 7.18
CA CYS A 20 -0.62 8.58 7.11
C CYS A 20 -0.97 9.89 6.41
N ASP A 21 -0.29 10.99 6.74
CA ASP A 21 -0.45 12.28 6.06
C ASP A 21 -0.24 12.14 4.56
N PHE A 22 0.80 11.41 4.20
CA PHE A 22 1.14 11.15 2.82
C PHE A 22 0.07 10.31 2.09
N LYS A 23 -0.43 9.23 2.70
CA LYS A 23 -1.49 8.39 2.12
C LYS A 23 -2.81 9.15 2.00
N ILE A 24 -3.19 9.91 3.02
CA ILE A 24 -4.41 10.74 3.03
C ILE A 24 -4.34 11.79 1.93
N LYS A 25 -3.21 12.50 1.83
CA LYS A 25 -2.98 13.49 0.77
C LYS A 25 -3.08 12.85 -0.62
N SER A 26 -2.39 11.73 -0.84
CA SER A 26 -2.43 11.01 -2.12
C SER A 26 -3.86 10.57 -2.50
N ALA A 27 -4.62 10.05 -1.53
CA ALA A 27 -6.01 9.64 -1.74
C ALA A 27 -6.92 10.83 -2.04
N GLN A 28 -6.73 11.95 -1.35
CA GLN A 28 -7.47 13.19 -1.59
C GLN A 28 -7.20 13.74 -3.00
N GLU A 29 -5.94 13.85 -3.40
CA GLU A 29 -5.55 14.31 -4.75
C GLU A 29 -6.15 13.41 -5.84
N GLY A 30 -6.13 12.09 -5.64
CA GLY A 30 -6.77 11.13 -6.55
C GLY A 30 -8.29 11.32 -6.66
N LEU A 31 -8.96 11.56 -5.53
CA LEU A 31 -10.39 11.85 -5.49
C LEU A 31 -10.74 13.15 -6.22
N GLU A 32 -9.97 14.22 -5.98
CA GLU A 32 -10.15 15.52 -6.65
C GLU A 32 -9.97 15.39 -8.17
N ALA A 33 -8.93 14.67 -8.61
CA ALA A 33 -8.70 14.38 -10.03
C ALA A 33 -9.84 13.57 -10.65
N PHE A 34 -10.37 12.57 -9.94
CA PHE A 34 -11.49 11.76 -10.42
C PHE A 34 -12.79 12.56 -10.50
N GLN A 35 -13.04 13.48 -9.57
CA GLN A 35 -14.19 14.39 -9.60
C GLN A 35 -14.12 15.38 -10.77
N ALA A 36 -12.92 15.81 -11.15
CA ALA A 36 -12.68 16.68 -12.30
C ALA A 36 -12.75 15.94 -13.66
N SER A 37 -12.79 14.61 -13.65
CA SER A 37 -12.82 13.80 -14.88
C SER A 37 -14.14 13.92 -15.65
N PRO A 38 -14.11 13.95 -17.00
CA PRO A 38 -15.32 13.94 -17.83
C PRO A 38 -16.10 12.62 -17.74
N LYS A 39 -15.47 11.52 -17.28
CA LYS A 39 -16.09 10.19 -17.12
C LYS A 39 -16.40 9.89 -15.64
N LYS A 40 -16.73 10.91 -14.86
CA LYS A 40 -16.98 10.76 -13.43
C LYS A 40 -18.16 9.85 -13.14
N ASP A 41 -17.97 8.96 -12.18
CA ASP A 41 -18.98 8.05 -11.67
C ASP A 41 -19.31 8.47 -10.23
N ILE A 42 -20.54 8.91 -10.02
CA ILE A 42 -20.99 9.48 -8.74
C ILE A 42 -20.95 8.44 -7.61
N GLN A 43 -21.26 7.17 -7.91
CA GLN A 43 -21.23 6.11 -6.90
C GLN A 43 -19.79 5.83 -6.47
N LYS A 44 -18.85 5.78 -7.43
CA LYS A 44 -17.42 5.61 -7.12
C LYS A 44 -16.84 6.81 -6.38
N ILE A 45 -17.29 8.03 -6.69
CA ILE A 45 -16.89 9.23 -5.95
C ILE A 45 -17.37 9.15 -4.50
N GLN A 46 -18.62 8.76 -4.28
CA GLN A 46 -19.16 8.66 -2.93
C GLN A 46 -18.43 7.59 -2.12
N LYS A 47 -18.19 6.41 -2.70
CA LYS A 47 -17.38 5.36 -2.08
C LYS A 47 -15.97 5.83 -1.74
N ALA A 48 -15.30 6.53 -2.66
CA ALA A 48 -13.96 7.05 -2.42
C ALA A 48 -13.91 8.12 -1.32
N LYS A 49 -14.97 8.94 -1.16
CA LYS A 49 -15.10 9.87 -0.04
C LYS A 49 -15.21 9.14 1.30
N GLU A 50 -16.04 8.11 1.37
CA GLU A 50 -16.21 7.29 2.58
C GLU A 50 -14.91 6.56 2.96
N GLU A 51 -14.19 6.01 1.97
CA GLU A 51 -12.88 5.41 2.16
C GLU A 51 -11.85 6.43 2.66
N LEU A 52 -11.83 7.65 2.10
CA LEU A 52 -10.96 8.73 2.57
C LEU A 52 -11.27 9.17 4.01
N GLU A 53 -12.55 9.27 4.37
CA GLU A 53 -12.95 9.57 5.75
C GLU A 53 -12.58 8.45 6.72
N SER A 54 -12.73 7.19 6.31
CA SER A 54 -12.29 6.04 7.10
C SER A 54 -10.77 6.05 7.30
N LEU A 55 -10.01 6.33 6.23
CA LEU A 55 -8.55 6.46 6.30
C LEU A 55 -8.16 7.58 7.28
N ARG A 56 -8.78 8.76 7.20
CA ARG A 56 -8.50 9.88 8.13
C ARG A 56 -8.73 9.53 9.60
N LYS A 57 -9.71 8.66 9.90
CA LYS A 57 -10.05 8.28 11.28
C LYS A 57 -9.18 7.16 11.82
N ASN A 58 -8.78 6.23 10.95
CA ASN A 58 -8.23 4.94 11.38
C ASN A 58 -6.76 4.73 10.99
N CYS A 59 -6.16 5.64 10.23
CA CYS A 59 -4.79 5.47 9.76
C CYS A 59 -3.77 5.46 10.91
N LYS A 60 -2.88 4.47 10.89
CA LYS A 60 -1.72 4.38 11.78
C LYS A 60 -0.48 3.99 10.99
N ASP A 61 0.60 4.73 11.18
CA ASP A 61 1.86 4.53 10.46
C ASP A 61 2.44 3.13 10.72
N GLU A 62 2.31 2.63 11.95
CA GLU A 62 2.80 1.30 12.34
C GLU A 62 2.08 0.18 11.60
N GLU A 63 0.75 0.28 11.45
CA GLU A 63 -0.05 -0.71 10.72
C GLU A 63 0.32 -0.72 9.23
N ILE A 64 0.54 0.46 8.64
CA ILE A 64 1.00 0.59 7.25
C ILE A 64 2.39 -0.01 7.06
N LEU A 65 3.32 0.27 7.98
CA LEU A 65 4.68 -0.27 7.92
C LEU A 65 4.67 -1.80 8.02
N GLN A 66 3.80 -2.35 8.89
CA GLN A 66 3.60 -3.79 9.00
C GLN A 66 3.05 -4.38 7.70
N GLU A 67 2.03 -3.77 7.10
CA GLU A 67 1.45 -4.20 5.81
C GLU A 67 2.52 -4.24 4.71
N VAL A 68 3.38 -3.21 4.63
CA VAL A 68 4.49 -3.19 3.67
C VAL A 68 5.51 -4.30 3.93
N GLU A 69 5.85 -4.58 5.19
CA GLU A 69 6.76 -5.66 5.53
C GLU A 69 6.18 -7.04 5.14
N GLU A 70 4.90 -7.26 5.42
CA GLU A 70 4.18 -8.47 5.02
C GLU A 70 4.11 -8.62 3.50
N ASN A 71 3.85 -7.53 2.78
CA ASN A 71 3.86 -7.52 1.32
C ASN A 71 5.25 -7.83 0.75
N ILE A 72 6.33 -7.32 1.35
CA ILE A 72 7.71 -7.66 0.98
C ILE A 72 7.97 -9.15 1.18
N LYS A 73 7.55 -9.73 2.31
CA LYS A 73 7.71 -11.17 2.58
C LYS A 73 6.95 -12.00 1.53
N ALA A 74 5.71 -11.63 1.25
CA ALA A 74 4.85 -12.33 0.29
C ALA A 74 5.38 -12.24 -1.16
N THR A 75 5.82 -11.06 -1.60
CA THR A 75 6.40 -10.87 -2.94
C THR A 75 7.75 -11.55 -3.09
N LYS A 76 8.58 -11.58 -2.03
CA LYS A 76 9.85 -12.33 -2.04
C LYS A 76 9.61 -13.83 -2.18
N ALA A 77 8.65 -14.39 -1.45
CA ALA A 77 8.28 -15.80 -1.58
C ALA A 77 7.80 -16.15 -2.99
N ARG A 78 7.00 -15.26 -3.61
CA ARG A 78 6.56 -15.41 -5.02
C ARG A 78 7.73 -15.37 -5.99
N LEU A 79 8.67 -14.44 -5.81
CA LEU A 79 9.88 -14.34 -6.62
C LEU A 79 10.74 -15.61 -6.51
N ASP A 80 10.92 -16.14 -5.30
CA ASP A 80 11.69 -17.36 -5.08
C ASP A 80 11.05 -18.57 -5.75
N LEU A 81 9.72 -18.70 -5.64
CA LEU A 81 8.97 -19.73 -6.33
C LEU A 81 9.08 -19.60 -7.86
N ALA A 82 8.95 -18.38 -8.40
CA ALA A 82 9.05 -18.14 -9.83
C ALA A 82 10.47 -18.43 -10.36
N ASN A 83 11.51 -18.11 -9.58
CA ASN A 83 12.89 -18.44 -9.89
C ASN A 83 13.13 -19.97 -9.88
N HIS A 84 12.55 -20.69 -8.93
CA HIS A 84 12.59 -22.15 -8.91
C HIS A 84 11.97 -22.75 -10.18
N LYS A 85 10.74 -22.34 -10.50
CA LYS A 85 10.02 -22.80 -11.71
C LYS A 85 10.77 -22.48 -13.00
N LEU A 86 11.44 -21.33 -13.07
CA LEU A 86 12.26 -20.97 -14.21
C LEU A 86 13.47 -21.91 -14.37
N LYS A 87 14.13 -22.30 -13.27
CA LYS A 87 15.22 -23.28 -13.31
C LYS A 87 14.73 -24.66 -13.76
N GLU A 88 13.57 -25.11 -13.28
CA GLU A 88 12.95 -26.36 -13.72
C GLU A 88 12.57 -26.31 -15.21
N ALA A 89 12.02 -25.19 -15.68
CA ALA A 89 11.69 -25.02 -17.10
C ALA A 89 12.93 -25.09 -18.00
N TYR A 90 14.08 -24.59 -17.55
CA TYR A 90 15.33 -24.75 -18.31
C TYR A 90 15.79 -26.22 -18.42
N GLN A 91 15.37 -27.09 -17.50
CA GLN A 91 15.66 -28.53 -17.56
C GLN A 91 14.74 -29.27 -18.54
N SER A 92 13.54 -28.76 -18.81
CA SER A 92 12.58 -29.45 -19.70
C SER A 92 12.89 -29.30 -21.19
N GLN A 93 13.78 -28.37 -21.57
CA GLN A 93 14.11 -28.02 -22.97
C GLN A 93 12.90 -27.60 -23.83
N ASP A 94 11.75 -27.31 -23.21
CA ASP A 94 10.55 -26.81 -23.88
C ASP A 94 10.58 -25.27 -23.90
N ASN A 95 10.80 -24.71 -25.10
CA ASN A 95 10.87 -23.26 -25.31
C ASN A 95 9.61 -22.51 -24.85
N HIS A 96 8.43 -23.12 -24.99
CA HIS A 96 7.18 -22.49 -24.57
C HIS A 96 7.09 -22.45 -23.04
N GLN A 97 7.44 -23.54 -22.35
CA GLN A 97 7.50 -23.57 -20.89
C GLN A 97 8.55 -22.59 -20.34
N ILE A 98 9.73 -22.52 -20.96
CA ILE A 98 10.79 -21.58 -20.59
C ILE A 98 10.29 -20.14 -20.73
N PHE A 99 9.61 -19.81 -21.84
CA PHE A 99 9.07 -18.47 -22.06
C PHE A 99 8.04 -18.09 -21.00
N GLN A 100 7.09 -18.97 -20.70
CA GLN A 100 6.08 -18.72 -19.67
C GLN A 100 6.71 -18.53 -18.29
N ALA A 101 7.65 -19.40 -17.89
CA ALA A 101 8.33 -19.28 -16.61
C ALA A 101 9.14 -17.98 -16.50
N LYS A 102 9.77 -17.54 -17.60
CA LYS A 102 10.51 -16.27 -17.65
C LYS A 102 9.60 -15.06 -17.50
N LEU A 103 8.40 -15.10 -18.09
CA LEU A 103 7.40 -14.05 -17.90
C LEU A 103 6.96 -13.98 -16.43
N GLN A 104 6.65 -15.12 -15.82
CA GLN A 104 6.24 -15.19 -14.41
C GLN A 104 7.34 -14.68 -13.47
N TYR A 105 8.60 -15.04 -13.73
CA TYR A 105 9.75 -14.50 -13.00
C TYR A 105 9.79 -12.97 -13.08
N LYS A 106 9.67 -12.39 -14.28
CA LYS A 106 9.72 -10.93 -14.47
C LYS A 106 8.58 -10.20 -13.76
N ILE A 107 7.38 -10.78 -13.75
CA ILE A 107 6.23 -10.24 -13.02
C ILE A 107 6.54 -10.24 -11.52
N ALA A 108 6.94 -11.39 -10.96
CA ALA A 108 7.24 -11.50 -9.53
C ALA A 108 8.43 -10.61 -9.09
N GLU A 109 9.43 -10.44 -9.96
CA GLU A 109 10.57 -9.54 -9.73
C GLU A 109 10.10 -8.08 -9.66
N SER A 110 9.25 -7.66 -10.59
CA SER A 110 8.65 -6.33 -10.61
C SER A 110 7.81 -6.05 -9.36
N GLU A 111 7.00 -7.03 -8.92
CA GLU A 111 6.19 -6.91 -7.70
C GLU A 111 7.07 -6.74 -6.46
N TYR A 112 8.13 -7.54 -6.33
CA TYR A 112 9.06 -7.45 -5.19
C TYR A 112 9.81 -6.11 -5.17
N ILE A 113 10.31 -5.65 -6.32
CA ILE A 113 10.97 -4.34 -6.43
C ILE A 113 10.01 -3.22 -6.03
N SER A 114 8.76 -3.27 -6.50
CA SER A 114 7.73 -2.26 -6.17
C SER A 114 7.47 -2.20 -4.66
N ALA A 115 7.35 -3.36 -4.00
CA ALA A 115 7.17 -3.42 -2.55
C ALA A 115 8.37 -2.84 -1.78
N LYS A 116 9.61 -3.11 -2.25
CA LYS A 116 10.82 -2.51 -1.66
C LYS A 116 10.89 -1.00 -1.87
N GLN A 117 10.46 -0.48 -3.03
CA GLN A 117 10.40 0.96 -3.29
C GLN A 117 9.39 1.66 -2.39
N GLU A 118 8.24 1.04 -2.14
CA GLU A 118 7.25 1.57 -1.19
C GLU A 118 7.83 1.68 0.23
N GLN A 119 8.53 0.64 0.69
CA GLN A 119 9.23 0.69 1.97
C GLN A 119 10.25 1.83 2.04
N LEU A 120 11.04 2.04 0.98
CA LEU A 120 12.02 3.12 0.95
C LEU A 120 11.34 4.49 1.03
N ARG A 121 10.27 4.70 0.25
CA ARG A 121 9.46 5.92 0.29
C ARG A 121 8.95 6.20 1.69
N PHE A 122 8.40 5.21 2.39
CA PHE A 122 7.91 5.40 3.76
C PHE A 122 9.03 5.63 4.77
N ARG A 123 10.19 4.98 4.62
CA ARG A 123 11.36 5.31 5.45
C ARG A 123 11.87 6.72 5.23
N ASP A 124 11.81 7.23 4.00
CA ASP A 124 12.23 8.59 3.69
C ASP A 124 11.29 9.64 4.28
N LEU A 125 10.00 9.32 4.46
CA LEU A 125 9.04 10.19 5.16
C LEU A 125 9.28 10.28 6.67
N LEU A 126 10.01 9.32 7.26
CA LEU A 126 10.31 9.28 8.69
C LEU A 126 11.66 9.94 9.05
N LYS A 127 12.36 10.54 8.08
CA LYS A 127 13.63 11.25 8.27
C LYS A 127 13.40 12.73 8.48
#